data_AF-A0ABD7BQ04-F1
#
_entry.id   AF-A0ABD7BQ04-F1
#
_cell.length_a   1.000
_cell.length_b   1.000
_cell.length_c   1.000
_cell.angle_alpha   90.00
_cell.angle_beta   90.00
_cell.angle_gamma   90.00
#
_symmetry.space_group_name_H-M   'P 1'
#
loop_
_entity.id
_entity.type
_entity.pdbx_description
1 polymer ?
#
loop_
_entity_poly.entity_id
_entity_poly.type
_entity_poly.pdbx_seq_one_letter_code
_entity_poly.pdbx_strand_id
1 'polypeptide(L)'
;MQGVVTSFVQAKGYGFINGDDGERYFVHGSDVLGDQGLVTGQRVTFVPTPSPKGSKAKQVVPGLGPTPIYVEPDNFIWSKGGAPRGMEVVLITGTGWGKSNDPNNAREILANQAREWGANAVLNVKMDKWTESETCSNYCYTMHRFSGEFAVVKVVSSSSDPAVIAQAQHEMQALTDWWNSRDTGDTPADNPWSQPAGETRLVEPAKVKLVLGLVASWTWTFLRIFGLSLRYLGRQAFAFIRERLASGKGGGKDKTDAPGE
;
A
#
# COMPACT_ATOMS: atom_id res chain seq x y z
N MET A 1 0.41 2.71 -31.30
CA MET A 1 -0.12 2.59 -29.93
C MET A 1 0.97 2.02 -29.03
N GLN A 2 0.91 2.30 -27.73
CA GLN A 2 1.91 1.84 -26.77
C GLN A 2 1.25 0.96 -25.70
N GLY A 3 2.05 0.11 -25.07
CA GLY A 3 1.59 -0.75 -23.99
C GLY A 3 2.72 -1.53 -23.34
N VAL A 4 2.36 -2.37 -22.38
CA VAL A 4 3.29 -3.19 -21.59
C VAL A 4 2.94 -4.66 -21.75
N VAL A 5 3.96 -5.48 -22.00
CA VAL A 5 3.82 -6.93 -22.12
C VAL A 5 3.45 -7.52 -20.76
N THR A 6 2.27 -8.10 -20.63
CA THR A 6 1.81 -8.71 -19.36
C THR A 6 2.27 -10.16 -19.24
N SER A 7 2.32 -10.88 -20.35
CA SER A 7 2.86 -12.23 -20.40
C SER A 7 3.31 -12.58 -21.80
N PHE A 8 4.44 -13.27 -21.91
CA PHE A 8 4.92 -13.82 -23.17
C PHE A 8 5.59 -15.16 -22.92
N VAL A 9 5.13 -16.20 -23.62
CA VAL A 9 5.70 -17.55 -23.49
C VAL A 9 6.56 -17.81 -24.71
N GLN A 10 7.87 -17.62 -24.59
CA GLN A 10 8.81 -17.78 -25.71
C GLN A 10 8.69 -19.15 -26.39
N ALA A 11 8.55 -20.22 -25.60
CA ALA A 11 8.39 -21.60 -26.10
C ALA A 11 7.16 -21.80 -26.99
N LYS A 12 6.09 -21.00 -26.78
CA LYS A 12 4.85 -21.09 -27.58
C LYS A 12 4.73 -19.97 -28.61
N GLY A 13 5.60 -18.96 -28.56
CA GLY A 13 5.60 -17.85 -29.51
C GLY A 13 4.36 -16.94 -29.43
N TYR A 14 3.69 -16.83 -28.28
CA TYR A 14 2.56 -15.91 -28.12
C TYR A 14 2.50 -15.29 -26.73
N GLY A 15 1.75 -14.20 -26.61
CA GLY A 15 1.56 -13.49 -25.36
C GLY A 15 0.44 -12.45 -25.40
N PHE A 16 0.45 -11.57 -24.41
CA PHE A 16 -0.51 -10.49 -24.26
C PHE A 16 0.19 -9.18 -23.89
N ILE A 17 -0.32 -8.09 -24.45
CA ILE A 17 0.09 -6.71 -24.18
C ILE A 17 -1.12 -5.99 -23.59
N ASN A 18 -0.96 -5.29 -22.49
CA ASN A 18 -1.94 -4.30 -22.03
C ASN A 18 -1.58 -2.96 -22.68
N GLY A 19 -2.49 -2.42 -23.49
CA GLY A 19 -2.35 -1.09 -24.07
C GLY A 19 -2.50 -0.01 -23.00
N ASP A 20 -1.92 1.16 -23.26
CA ASP A 20 -2.08 2.34 -22.40
C ASP A 20 -3.54 2.85 -22.39
N ASP A 21 -4.37 2.40 -23.33
CA ASP A 21 -5.81 2.64 -23.39
C ASP A 21 -6.62 1.74 -22.44
N GLY A 22 -5.98 0.79 -21.76
CA GLY A 22 -6.60 -0.14 -20.83
C GLY A 22 -7.12 -1.42 -21.48
N GLU A 23 -6.98 -1.57 -22.80
CA GLU A 23 -7.41 -2.76 -23.54
C GLU A 23 -6.30 -3.81 -23.60
N ARG A 24 -6.70 -5.08 -23.74
CA ARG A 24 -5.76 -6.21 -23.81
C ARG A 24 -5.63 -6.72 -25.24
N TYR A 25 -4.40 -6.77 -25.73
CA TYR A 25 -4.05 -7.17 -27.08
C TYR A 25 -3.33 -8.51 -27.10
N PHE A 26 -3.75 -9.40 -28.01
CA PHE A 26 -3.02 -10.62 -28.29
C PHE A 26 -1.81 -10.33 -29.18
N VAL A 27 -0.65 -10.91 -28.87
CA VAL A 27 0.56 -10.81 -29.71
C VAL A 27 1.08 -12.20 -30.05
N HIS A 28 1.47 -12.38 -31.31
CA HIS A 28 2.19 -13.57 -31.78
C HIS A 28 3.63 -13.19 -32.10
N GLY A 29 4.58 -14.10 -31.88
CA GLY A 29 6.01 -13.86 -32.06
C GLY A 29 6.36 -13.45 -33.50
N SER A 30 5.60 -13.92 -34.50
CA SER A 30 5.78 -13.52 -35.90
C SER A 30 5.40 -12.06 -36.19
N ASP A 31 4.61 -11.42 -35.32
CA ASP A 31 4.21 -10.03 -35.47
C ASP A 31 5.17 -9.07 -34.75
N VAL A 32 6.18 -9.61 -34.06
CA VAL A 32 7.26 -8.86 -33.40
C VAL A 32 8.35 -8.56 -34.41
N LEU A 33 8.78 -7.30 -34.45
CA LEU A 33 9.86 -6.82 -35.30
C LEU A 33 11.18 -6.96 -34.55
N GLY A 34 12.14 -7.64 -35.17
CA GLY A 34 13.45 -7.94 -34.58
C GLY A 34 13.60 -9.42 -34.19
N ASP A 35 14.83 -9.82 -33.88
CA ASP A 35 15.19 -11.22 -33.59
C ASP A 35 15.06 -11.57 -32.10
N GLN A 36 14.74 -10.59 -31.25
CA GLN A 36 14.60 -10.77 -29.81
C GLN A 36 13.14 -10.95 -29.43
N GLY A 37 12.86 -12.00 -28.63
CA GLY A 37 11.55 -12.24 -28.06
C GLY A 37 11.15 -11.17 -27.04
N LEU A 38 9.85 -11.06 -26.77
CA LEU A 38 9.33 -10.14 -25.76
C LEU A 38 9.55 -10.69 -24.35
N VAL A 39 9.79 -9.78 -23.41
CA VAL A 39 9.90 -10.08 -21.97
C VAL A 39 8.71 -9.49 -21.22
N THR A 40 8.23 -10.18 -20.19
CA THR A 40 7.18 -9.65 -19.31
C THR A 40 7.63 -8.34 -18.66
N GLY A 41 6.75 -7.33 -18.65
CA GLY A 41 7.05 -5.99 -18.15
C GLY A 41 7.69 -5.06 -19.19
N GLN A 42 8.10 -5.56 -20.35
CA GLN A 42 8.71 -4.76 -21.42
C GLN A 42 7.71 -3.80 -22.05
N ARG A 43 8.16 -2.59 -22.35
CA ARG A 43 7.37 -1.58 -23.05
C ARG A 43 7.47 -1.79 -24.55
N VAL A 44 6.35 -1.68 -25.26
CA VAL A 44 6.27 -1.99 -26.69
C VAL A 44 5.43 -0.96 -27.43
N THR A 45 5.75 -0.75 -28.71
CA THR A 45 4.92 0.04 -29.63
C THR A 45 4.34 -0.90 -30.68
N PHE A 46 3.04 -0.80 -30.97
CA PHE A 46 2.36 -1.70 -31.90
C PHE A 46 1.17 -1.03 -32.59
N VAL A 47 0.67 -1.72 -33.63
CA VAL A 47 -0.53 -1.34 -34.38
C VAL A 47 -1.68 -2.28 -33.99
N PRO A 48 -2.77 -1.79 -33.38
CA PRO A 48 -3.93 -2.62 -33.09
C PRO A 48 -4.66 -3.02 -34.37
N THR A 49 -5.06 -4.27 -34.48
CA THR A 49 -5.81 -4.83 -35.61
C THR A 49 -6.93 -5.72 -35.07
N PRO A 50 -8.18 -5.60 -35.57
CA PRO A 50 -9.25 -6.50 -35.17
C PRO A 50 -8.97 -7.94 -35.63
N SER A 51 -9.29 -8.93 -34.80
CA SER A 51 -9.20 -10.35 -35.17
C SER A 51 -10.42 -11.12 -34.66
N PRO A 52 -10.74 -12.30 -35.22
CA PRO A 52 -11.88 -13.11 -34.79
C PRO A 52 -11.87 -13.49 -33.31
N LYS A 53 -10.68 -13.49 -32.67
CA LYS A 53 -10.48 -13.86 -31.27
C LYS A 53 -10.30 -12.63 -30.34
N GLY A 54 -10.54 -11.41 -30.85
CA GLY A 54 -10.33 -10.15 -30.13
C GLY A 54 -9.24 -9.28 -30.76
N SER A 55 -8.92 -8.17 -30.10
CA SER A 55 -7.91 -7.22 -30.59
C SER A 55 -6.51 -7.85 -30.61
N LYS A 56 -5.83 -7.76 -31.76
CA LYS A 56 -4.48 -8.30 -31.99
C LYS A 56 -3.50 -7.15 -32.22
N ALA A 57 -2.29 -7.28 -31.69
CA ALA A 57 -1.17 -6.38 -31.97
C ALA A 57 -0.39 -6.89 -33.19
N LYS A 58 -0.13 -5.98 -34.15
CA LYS A 58 0.75 -6.19 -35.31
C LYS A 58 1.90 -5.19 -35.33
N GLN A 59 2.97 -5.51 -36.07
CA GLN A 59 4.17 -4.66 -36.19
C GLN A 59 4.69 -4.20 -34.82
N VAL A 60 4.87 -5.17 -33.91
CA VAL A 60 5.25 -4.90 -32.53
C VAL A 60 6.74 -4.60 -32.50
N VAL A 61 7.08 -3.36 -32.18
CA VAL A 61 8.46 -2.91 -31.95
C VAL A 61 8.76 -3.05 -30.45
N PRO A 62 9.71 -3.93 -30.05
CA PRO A 62 10.15 -4.02 -28.67
C PRO A 62 10.92 -2.76 -28.24
N GLY A 63 10.55 -2.20 -27.10
CA GLY A 63 11.31 -1.14 -26.43
C GLY A 63 12.36 -1.71 -25.48
N LEU A 64 12.86 -0.88 -24.56
CA LEU A 64 13.76 -1.33 -23.50
C LEU A 64 13.09 -2.40 -22.64
N GLY A 65 13.85 -3.44 -22.31
CA GLY A 65 13.43 -4.48 -21.38
C GLY A 65 13.23 -3.95 -19.96
N PRO A 66 12.55 -4.73 -19.09
CA PRO A 66 12.40 -4.37 -17.69
C PRO A 66 13.78 -4.26 -17.04
N THR A 67 14.19 -3.04 -16.74
CA THR A 67 15.47 -2.72 -16.12
C THR A 67 15.24 -2.51 -14.62
N PRO A 68 16.06 -3.11 -13.74
CA PRO A 68 15.97 -2.83 -12.31
C PRO A 68 16.30 -1.36 -12.06
N ILE A 69 15.41 -0.68 -11.35
CA ILE A 69 15.56 0.70 -10.91
C ILE A 69 15.52 0.76 -9.38
N TYR A 70 16.28 1.68 -8.82
CA TYR A 70 16.34 1.91 -7.39
C TYR A 70 15.44 3.08 -7.03
N VAL A 71 14.41 2.82 -6.23
CA VAL A 71 13.41 3.80 -5.83
C VAL A 71 13.50 4.05 -4.32
N GLU A 72 13.13 5.25 -3.90
CA GLU A 72 13.06 5.60 -2.49
C GLU A 72 11.96 4.81 -1.76
N PRO A 73 12.21 4.35 -0.53
CA PRO A 73 11.14 3.78 0.30
C PRO A 73 10.20 4.88 0.81
N ASP A 74 8.90 4.57 0.91
CA ASP A 74 7.88 5.52 1.39
C ASP A 74 8.08 5.94 2.85
N ASN A 75 8.71 5.08 3.67
CA ASN A 75 8.86 5.27 5.10
C ASN A 75 10.29 4.98 5.53
N PHE A 76 10.68 5.56 6.66
CA PHE A 76 11.95 5.23 7.32
C PHE A 76 11.99 3.74 7.69
N ILE A 77 13.06 3.06 7.31
CA ILE A 77 13.17 1.62 7.48
C ILE A 77 13.80 1.31 8.84
N TRP A 78 13.11 0.50 9.64
CA TRP A 78 13.61 0.02 10.92
C TRP A 78 13.64 -1.51 10.91
N SER A 79 14.83 -2.10 10.93
CA SER A 79 15.01 -3.56 10.88
C SER A 79 15.92 -4.07 11.99
N LYS A 80 15.51 -5.15 12.64
CA LYS A 80 16.35 -5.87 13.61
C LYS A 80 17.50 -6.63 12.92
N GLY A 81 17.39 -6.90 11.62
CA GLY A 81 18.43 -7.51 10.80
C GLY A 81 18.77 -6.62 9.62
N GLY A 82 19.18 -7.22 8.50
CA GLY A 82 19.46 -6.49 7.26
C GLY A 82 18.22 -5.89 6.59
N ALA A 83 18.40 -5.44 5.34
CA ALA A 83 17.31 -4.91 4.53
C ALA A 83 16.19 -5.96 4.35
N PRO A 84 14.92 -5.55 4.45
CA PRO A 84 13.78 -6.42 4.20
C PRO A 84 13.72 -6.82 2.70
N ARG A 85 12.95 -7.87 2.39
CA ARG A 85 12.83 -8.39 1.02
C ARG A 85 12.34 -7.33 0.04
N GLY A 86 12.93 -7.30 -1.15
CA GLY A 86 12.62 -6.31 -2.19
C GLY A 86 13.33 -4.97 -1.99
N MET A 87 14.13 -4.83 -0.94
CA MET A 87 14.99 -3.68 -0.71
C MET A 87 16.45 -4.10 -0.70
N GLU A 88 17.31 -3.21 -1.16
CA GLU A 88 18.76 -3.41 -1.19
C GLU A 88 19.45 -2.31 -0.39
N VAL A 89 20.47 -2.71 0.37
CA VAL A 89 21.35 -1.76 1.06
C VAL A 89 22.30 -1.19 0.03
N VAL A 90 22.13 0.08 -0.29
CA VAL A 90 23.00 0.77 -1.24
C VAL A 90 24.28 1.19 -0.54
N LEU A 91 24.15 1.71 0.69
CA LEU A 91 25.25 2.31 1.41
C LEU A 91 25.06 2.18 2.92
N ILE A 92 26.15 1.94 3.65
CA ILE A 92 26.19 2.02 5.10
C ILE A 92 26.91 3.32 5.46
N THR A 93 26.21 4.23 6.12
CA THR A 93 26.74 5.56 6.44
C THR A 93 27.41 5.62 7.81
N GLY A 94 27.10 4.68 8.70
CA GLY A 94 27.71 4.60 10.02
C GLY A 94 26.94 3.72 11.00
N THR A 95 27.17 3.94 12.29
CA THR A 95 26.48 3.27 13.38
C THR A 95 26.16 4.26 14.48
N GLY A 96 25.05 4.06 15.18
CA GLY A 96 24.69 4.92 16.30
C GLY A 96 23.88 4.21 17.38
N TRP A 97 23.51 4.98 18.39
CA TRP A 97 22.69 4.50 19.49
C TRP A 97 21.82 5.62 20.06
N GLY A 98 20.62 5.25 20.50
CA GLY A 98 19.68 6.14 21.20
C GLY A 98 19.25 5.51 22.52
N LYS A 99 19.21 6.29 23.59
CA LYS A 99 18.75 5.84 24.91
C LYS A 99 17.66 6.74 25.45
N SER A 100 16.66 6.16 26.10
CA SER A 100 15.61 6.89 26.81
C SER A 100 14.91 5.96 27.81
N ASN A 101 14.14 6.55 28.72
CA ASN A 101 13.23 5.82 29.60
C ASN A 101 11.97 5.32 28.87
N ASP A 102 11.64 5.90 27.72
CA ASP A 102 10.58 5.44 26.81
C ASP A 102 11.22 4.76 25.58
N PRO A 103 10.89 3.49 25.29
CA PRO A 103 11.33 2.80 24.09
C PRO A 103 11.08 3.57 22.79
N ASN A 104 9.95 4.28 22.66
CA ASN A 104 9.61 4.98 21.43
C ASN A 104 10.51 6.19 21.21
N ASN A 105 10.72 6.98 22.27
CA ASN A 105 11.65 8.10 22.25
C ASN A 105 13.09 7.63 21.95
N ALA A 106 13.54 6.53 22.56
CA ALA A 106 14.86 5.97 22.26
C ALA A 106 15.03 5.58 20.78
N ARG A 107 13.97 5.08 20.13
CA ARG A 107 13.97 4.80 18.68
C ARG A 107 13.99 6.07 17.85
N GLU A 108 13.20 7.07 18.25
CA GLU A 108 13.14 8.36 17.56
C GLU A 108 14.49 9.08 17.59
N ILE A 109 15.16 9.10 18.75
CA ILE A 109 16.53 9.61 18.88
C ILE A 109 17.47 8.94 17.88
N LEU A 110 17.44 7.60 17.83
CA LEU A 110 18.30 6.84 16.91
C LEU A 110 17.95 7.11 15.44
N ALA A 111 16.66 7.21 15.11
CA ALA A 111 16.19 7.50 13.76
C ALA A 111 16.57 8.92 13.32
N ASN A 112 16.45 9.92 14.20
CA ASN A 112 16.88 11.29 13.95
C ASN A 112 18.38 11.36 13.70
N GLN A 113 19.18 10.68 14.53
CA GLN A 113 20.61 10.57 14.31
C GLN A 113 20.93 9.93 12.95
N ALA A 114 20.21 8.87 12.55
CA ALA A 114 20.40 8.26 11.23
C ALA A 114 20.11 9.27 10.10
N ARG A 115 19.03 10.05 10.22
CA ARG A 115 18.66 11.09 9.24
C ARG A 115 19.70 12.20 9.14
N GLU A 116 20.23 12.65 10.28
CA GLU A 116 21.35 13.61 10.33
C GLU A 116 22.59 13.09 9.61
N TRP A 117 22.81 11.77 9.65
CA TRP A 117 23.89 11.10 8.93
C TRP A 117 23.59 10.84 7.45
N GLY A 118 22.40 11.23 6.97
CA GLY A 118 21.94 11.02 5.59
C GLY A 118 21.40 9.62 5.32
N ALA A 119 21.06 8.86 6.35
CA ALA A 119 20.47 7.53 6.23
C ALA A 119 18.94 7.58 6.25
N ASN A 120 18.32 6.67 5.51
CA ASN A 120 16.87 6.46 5.50
C ASN A 120 16.45 5.16 6.23
N ALA A 121 17.42 4.43 6.79
CA ALA A 121 17.20 3.19 7.49
C ALA A 121 18.13 3.02 8.70
N VAL A 122 17.63 2.32 9.73
CA VAL A 122 18.45 1.69 10.78
C VAL A 122 18.28 0.18 10.67
N LEU A 123 19.40 -0.50 10.41
CA LEU A 123 19.48 -1.95 10.25
C LEU A 123 20.24 -2.58 11.42
N ASN A 124 20.14 -3.90 11.52
CA ASN A 124 20.81 -4.71 12.53
C ASN A 124 20.58 -4.21 13.96
N VAL A 125 19.35 -3.73 14.21
CA VAL A 125 18.99 -3.10 15.48
C VAL A 125 19.08 -4.08 16.64
N LYS A 126 19.87 -3.70 17.66
CA LYS A 126 19.96 -4.36 18.96
C LYS A 126 19.32 -3.49 20.03
N MET A 127 18.70 -4.13 21.02
CA MET A 127 18.06 -3.44 22.14
C MET A 127 18.61 -3.98 23.46
N ASP A 128 19.16 -3.07 24.26
CA ASP A 128 19.54 -3.33 25.64
C ASP A 128 18.53 -2.66 26.58
N LYS A 129 18.31 -3.25 27.75
CA LYS A 129 17.53 -2.63 28.82
C LYS A 129 18.21 -2.83 30.17
N TRP A 130 18.22 -1.80 31.00
CA TRP A 130 18.72 -1.86 32.38
C TRP A 130 17.92 -0.90 33.26
N THR A 131 18.10 -1.00 34.57
CA THR A 131 17.47 -0.09 35.52
C THR A 131 18.53 0.89 36.02
N GLU A 132 18.21 2.18 35.98
CA GLU A 132 19.09 3.26 36.43
C GLU A 132 18.35 4.11 37.46
N SER A 133 19.07 4.58 38.47
CA SER A 133 18.60 5.53 39.48
C SER A 133 19.45 6.78 39.39
N GLU A 134 18.82 7.95 39.42
CA GLU A 134 19.54 9.21 39.50
C GLU A 134 20.20 9.38 40.87
N THR A 135 21.35 10.04 40.91
CA THR A 135 22.07 10.32 42.16
C THR A 135 21.14 11.04 43.14
N CYS A 136 20.90 10.42 44.31
CA CYS A 136 20.01 10.90 45.38
C CYS A 136 18.49 10.78 45.12
N SER A 137 18.04 9.99 44.13
CA SER A 137 16.62 9.65 43.93
C SER A 137 16.32 8.21 44.36
N ASN A 138 15.18 8.00 45.03
CA ASN A 138 14.64 6.66 45.33
C ASN A 138 13.87 6.06 44.13
N TYR A 139 13.77 6.79 43.02
CA TYR A 139 13.08 6.32 41.82
C TYR A 139 14.05 5.61 40.89
N CYS A 140 13.67 4.39 40.51
CA CYS A 140 14.37 3.55 39.54
C CYS A 140 13.59 3.55 38.23
N TYR A 141 14.23 3.93 37.13
CA TYR A 141 13.62 3.93 35.81
C TYR A 141 14.24 2.85 34.94
N THR A 142 13.44 2.23 34.09
CA THR A 142 13.95 1.28 33.09
C THR A 142 14.46 2.08 31.90
N MET A 143 15.76 2.00 31.65
CA MET A 143 16.39 2.56 30.46
C MET A 143 16.30 1.57 29.31
N HIS A 144 15.96 2.08 28.14
CA HIS A 144 15.97 1.37 26.87
C HIS A 144 17.01 2.00 25.96
N ARG A 145 17.92 1.19 25.44
CA ARG A 145 18.92 1.61 24.46
C ARG A 145 18.74 0.81 23.19
N PHE A 146 18.61 1.51 22.06
CA PHE A 146 18.69 0.90 20.74
C PHE A 146 20.03 1.27 20.12
N SER A 147 20.66 0.31 19.43
CA SER A 147 21.85 0.54 18.62
C SER A 147 21.68 -0.16 17.28
N GLY A 148 22.29 0.38 16.22
CA GLY A 148 22.18 -0.18 14.88
C GLY A 148 23.07 0.51 13.86
N GLU A 149 23.05 -0.04 12.66
CA GLU A 149 23.75 0.49 11.49
C GLU A 149 22.84 1.45 10.73
N PHE A 150 23.38 2.63 10.40
CA PHE A 150 22.73 3.60 9.54
C PHE A 150 23.00 3.25 8.09
N ALA A 151 21.93 3.12 7.32
CA ALA A 151 22.02 2.71 5.93
C ALA A 151 21.10 3.53 5.03
N VAL A 152 21.54 3.70 3.78
CA VAL A 152 20.69 4.10 2.67
C VAL A 152 20.21 2.83 1.99
N VAL A 153 18.91 2.61 2.08
CA VAL A 153 18.22 1.47 1.50
C VAL A 153 17.34 1.97 0.36
N LYS A 154 17.32 1.23 -0.75
CA LYS A 154 16.44 1.54 -1.88
C LYS A 154 15.57 0.32 -2.20
N VAL A 155 14.35 0.58 -2.65
CA VAL A 155 13.44 -0.45 -3.14
C VAL A 155 13.86 -0.82 -4.55
N VAL A 156 14.08 -2.11 -4.80
CA VAL A 156 14.39 -2.62 -6.14
C VAL A 156 13.07 -2.81 -6.87
N SER A 157 12.82 -1.95 -7.86
CA SER A 157 11.67 -2.04 -8.76
C SER A 157 12.14 -2.31 -10.19
N SER A 158 11.23 -2.61 -11.11
CA SER A 158 11.55 -2.78 -12.53
C SER A 158 10.72 -1.82 -13.36
N SER A 159 11.38 -1.04 -14.22
CA SER A 159 10.70 -0.18 -15.18
C SER A 159 11.24 -0.42 -16.59
N SER A 160 10.40 -0.17 -17.57
CA SER A 160 10.73 -0.26 -19.01
C SER A 160 10.58 1.10 -19.70
N ASP A 161 10.27 2.16 -18.95
CA ASP A 161 10.21 3.51 -19.47
C ASP A 161 11.61 4.14 -19.50
N PRO A 162 12.14 4.53 -20.67
CA PRO A 162 13.48 5.13 -20.79
C PRO A 162 13.65 6.37 -19.91
N ALA A 163 12.61 7.21 -19.76
CA ALA A 163 12.71 8.43 -18.98
C ALA A 163 12.90 8.13 -17.48
N VAL A 164 12.11 7.18 -16.96
CA VAL A 164 12.19 6.73 -15.57
C VAL A 164 13.52 6.05 -15.28
N ILE A 165 14.00 5.21 -16.20
CA ILE A 165 15.30 4.53 -16.06
C ILE A 165 16.43 5.55 -16.01
N ALA A 166 16.45 6.52 -16.94
CA ALA A 166 17.49 7.54 -16.99
C ALA A 166 17.49 8.42 -15.73
N GLN A 167 16.30 8.79 -15.22
CA GLN A 167 16.19 9.54 -13.98
C GLN A 167 16.75 8.74 -12.80
N ALA A 168 16.34 7.48 -12.64
CA ALA A 168 16.83 6.63 -11.55
C ALA A 168 18.35 6.43 -11.60
N GLN A 169 18.92 6.31 -12.81
CA GLN A 169 20.37 6.23 -13.01
C GLN A 169 21.08 7.53 -12.58
N HIS A 170 20.53 8.68 -12.97
CA HIS A 170 21.08 9.98 -12.58
C HIS A 170 21.04 10.19 -11.07
N GLU A 171 19.94 9.81 -10.41
CA GLU A 171 19.81 9.85 -8.94
C GLU A 171 20.87 8.96 -8.26
N MET A 172 21.15 7.78 -8.82
CA MET A 172 22.16 6.88 -8.28
C MET A 172 23.59 7.37 -8.49
N GLN A 173 23.85 7.98 -9.65
CA GLN A 173 25.14 8.60 -9.92
C GLN A 173 25.38 9.79 -8.98
N ALA A 174 24.38 10.67 -8.80
CA ALA A 174 24.47 11.79 -7.87
C ALA A 174 24.73 11.34 -6.42
N LEU A 175 24.13 10.23 -5.97
CA LEU A 175 24.41 9.66 -4.65
C LEU A 175 25.87 9.22 -4.54
N THR A 176 26.36 8.53 -5.55
CA THR A 176 27.74 8.00 -5.58
C THR A 176 28.74 9.15 -5.56
N ASP A 177 28.50 10.18 -6.38
CA ASP A 177 29.36 11.36 -6.48
C ASP A 177 29.37 12.16 -5.17
N TRP A 178 28.21 12.37 -4.56
CA TRP A 178 28.08 13.03 -3.25
C TRP A 178 28.78 12.26 -2.12
N TRP A 179 28.65 10.93 -2.13
CA TRP A 179 29.32 10.12 -1.12
C TRP A 179 30.84 10.23 -1.25
N ASN A 180 31.35 10.13 -2.47
CA ASN A 180 32.78 10.24 -2.75
C ASN A 180 33.34 11.64 -2.41
N SER A 181 32.53 12.70 -2.50
CA SER A 181 32.96 14.06 -2.15
C SER A 181 33.00 14.34 -0.65
N ARG A 182 32.28 13.57 0.18
CA ARG A 182 32.28 13.73 1.64
C ARG A 182 33.65 13.42 2.27
N ASP A 183 34.45 12.56 1.64
CA ASP A 183 35.77 12.16 2.13
C ASP A 183 36.88 13.17 1.77
N THR A 184 36.66 14.09 0.81
CA THR A 184 37.68 15.06 0.37
C THR A 184 37.71 16.34 1.21
N GLY A 185 36.82 16.49 2.21
CA GLY A 185 36.80 17.64 3.12
C GLY A 185 36.18 18.91 2.52
N ASP A 186 35.68 18.85 1.29
CA ASP A 186 34.80 19.88 0.72
C ASP A 186 33.41 19.70 1.34
N THR A 187 32.91 20.71 2.05
CA THR A 187 31.58 20.68 2.66
C THR A 187 30.54 20.41 1.56
N PRO A 188 29.84 19.27 1.55
CA PRO A 188 28.86 19.02 0.52
C PRO A 188 27.73 20.05 0.69
N ALA A 189 27.46 20.81 -0.37
CA ALA A 189 26.21 21.56 -0.49
C ALA A 189 25.06 20.60 -0.21
N ASP A 190 24.11 21.05 0.62
CA ASP A 190 22.79 20.48 0.93
C ASP A 190 22.60 19.00 0.57
N ASN A 191 22.46 18.15 1.59
CA ASN A 191 22.10 16.73 1.41
C ASN A 191 21.01 16.64 0.32
N PRO A 192 21.24 15.96 -0.82
CA PRO A 192 20.25 15.86 -1.89
C PRO A 192 18.89 15.30 -1.42
N TRP A 193 18.91 14.68 -0.23
CA TRP A 193 17.78 14.05 0.45
C TRP A 193 17.26 14.85 1.65
N SER A 194 17.70 16.09 1.87
CA SER A 194 16.96 17.03 2.74
C SER A 194 15.69 17.49 2.01
N GLN A 195 14.76 16.58 1.78
CA GLN A 195 13.38 16.98 1.53
C GLN A 195 12.77 17.34 2.89
N PRO A 196 11.98 18.44 2.98
CA PRO A 196 11.32 18.81 4.22
C PRO A 196 10.48 17.62 4.67
N ALA A 197 10.75 17.12 5.88
CA ALA A 197 9.91 16.14 6.53
C ALA A 197 8.48 16.69 6.57
N GLY A 198 7.60 16.22 5.69
CA GLY A 198 6.17 16.57 5.72
C GLY A 198 5.60 17.36 4.56
N GLU A 199 6.20 17.41 3.37
CA GLU A 199 5.37 17.66 2.18
C GLU A 199 4.50 16.43 1.92
N THR A 200 3.32 16.43 2.55
CA THR A 200 2.21 15.59 2.11
C THR A 200 1.98 15.90 0.64
N ARG A 201 2.50 15.06 -0.27
CA ARG A 201 1.99 15.02 -1.63
C ARG A 201 0.51 14.68 -1.48
N LEU A 202 -0.35 15.67 -1.70
CA LEU A 202 -1.77 15.47 -2.00
C LEU A 202 -1.81 14.54 -3.22
N VAL A 203 -1.86 13.24 -2.97
CA VAL A 203 -2.23 12.27 -3.99
C VAL A 203 -3.61 12.70 -4.42
N GLU A 204 -3.76 13.23 -5.64
CA GLU A 204 -5.08 13.49 -6.19
C GLU A 204 -5.89 12.21 -5.99
N PRO A 205 -7.05 12.26 -5.32
CA PRO A 205 -7.79 11.05 -5.03
C PRO A 205 -8.15 10.42 -6.37
N ALA A 206 -7.43 9.35 -6.73
CA ALA A 206 -7.73 8.53 -7.88
C ALA A 206 -9.21 8.17 -7.77
N LYS A 207 -10.03 8.70 -8.69
CA LYS A 207 -11.51 8.64 -8.69
C LYS A 207 -12.02 7.37 -8.00
N VAL A 208 -12.30 7.47 -6.70
CA VAL A 208 -12.71 6.33 -5.89
C VAL A 208 -14.18 6.05 -6.21
N LYS A 209 -14.44 5.34 -7.31
CA LYS A 209 -15.77 4.82 -7.64
C LYS A 209 -16.23 3.70 -6.71
N LEU A 210 -15.38 3.27 -5.77
CA LEU A 210 -15.56 2.01 -5.04
C LEU A 210 -16.24 2.16 -3.66
N VAL A 211 -16.17 3.33 -3.02
CA VAL A 211 -16.76 3.53 -1.68
C VAL A 211 -18.25 3.89 -1.74
N LEU A 212 -18.70 4.60 -2.78
CA LEU A 212 -20.12 4.95 -2.94
C LEU A 212 -21.03 3.72 -3.15
N GLY A 213 -20.54 2.68 -3.82
CA GLY A 213 -21.31 1.45 -4.05
C GLY A 213 -21.56 0.62 -2.79
N LEU A 214 -20.60 0.59 -1.87
CA LEU A 214 -20.69 -0.19 -0.62
C LEU A 214 -21.71 0.39 0.36
N VAL A 215 -21.76 1.72 0.49
CA VAL A 215 -22.74 2.42 1.33
C VAL A 215 -24.16 2.29 0.75
N ALA A 216 -24.30 2.31 -0.57
CA ALA A 216 -25.58 2.09 -1.25
C ALA A 216 -26.12 0.65 -1.06
N SER A 217 -25.24 -0.36 -1.03
CA SER A 217 -25.66 -1.74 -0.80
C SER A 217 -26.17 -1.99 0.63
N TRP A 218 -25.54 -1.37 1.63
CA TRP A 218 -25.92 -1.57 3.04
C TRP A 218 -27.22 -0.85 3.38
N THR A 219 -27.42 0.36 2.85
CA THR A 219 -28.66 1.12 3.03
C THR A 219 -29.87 0.41 2.41
N TRP A 220 -29.71 -0.23 1.24
CA TRP A 220 -30.83 -0.93 0.60
C TRP A 220 -31.23 -2.23 1.32
N THR A 221 -30.26 -2.96 1.87
CA THR A 221 -30.53 -4.13 2.72
C THR A 221 -31.23 -3.72 4.02
N PHE A 222 -30.81 -2.62 4.66
CA PHE A 222 -31.46 -2.09 5.86
C PHE A 222 -32.91 -1.69 5.61
N LEU A 223 -33.19 -0.98 4.51
CA LEU A 223 -34.55 -0.60 4.09
C LEU A 223 -35.44 -1.81 3.83
N ARG A 224 -34.92 -2.88 3.21
CA ARG A 224 -35.67 -4.12 3.00
C ARG A 224 -36.05 -4.82 4.31
N ILE A 225 -35.09 -4.94 5.23
CA ILE A 225 -35.33 -5.55 6.55
C ILE A 225 -36.36 -4.73 7.33
N PHE A 226 -36.20 -3.41 7.35
CA PHE A 226 -37.12 -2.51 8.06
C PHE A 226 -38.54 -2.57 7.48
N GLY A 227 -38.68 -2.59 6.15
CA GLY A 227 -39.98 -2.72 5.48
C GLY A 227 -40.68 -4.06 5.74
N LEU A 228 -39.92 -5.16 5.82
CA LEU A 228 -40.47 -6.48 6.19
C LEU A 228 -40.93 -6.50 7.66
N SER A 229 -40.15 -5.91 8.56
CA SER A 229 -40.51 -5.77 9.97
C SER A 229 -41.78 -4.94 10.17
N LEU A 230 -41.93 -3.83 9.43
CA LEU A 230 -43.11 -2.98 9.49
C LEU A 230 -44.38 -3.70 8.99
N ARG A 231 -44.26 -4.49 7.93
CA ARG A 231 -45.36 -5.34 7.42
C ARG A 231 -45.77 -6.43 8.41
N TYR A 232 -44.79 -7.02 9.12
CA TYR A 232 -45.06 -8.02 10.14
C TYR A 232 -45.82 -7.42 11.33
N LEU A 233 -45.35 -6.28 11.85
CA LEU A 233 -46.03 -5.55 12.92
C LEU A 233 -47.43 -5.07 12.51
N GLY A 234 -47.59 -4.58 11.27
CA GLY A 234 -48.90 -4.21 10.74
C GLY A 234 -49.88 -5.38 10.66
N ARG A 235 -49.42 -6.58 10.26
CA ARG A 235 -50.24 -7.79 10.27
C ARG A 235 -50.66 -8.20 11.69
N GLN A 236 -49.76 -8.13 12.66
CA GLN A 236 -50.10 -8.43 14.05
C GLN A 236 -51.09 -7.41 14.64
N ALA A 237 -50.88 -6.11 14.37
CA ALA A 237 -51.81 -5.07 14.81
C ALA A 237 -53.22 -5.26 14.20
N PHE A 238 -53.29 -5.63 12.91
CA PHE A 238 -54.56 -5.90 12.25
C PHE A 238 -55.26 -7.15 12.79
N ALA A 239 -54.51 -8.22 13.10
CA ALA A 239 -55.05 -9.41 13.74
C ALA A 239 -55.60 -9.10 15.14
N PHE A 240 -54.88 -8.31 15.94
CA PHE A 240 -55.30 -7.89 17.28
C PHE A 240 -56.54 -7.00 17.27
N ILE A 241 -56.62 -6.03 16.33
CA ILE A 241 -57.81 -5.18 16.16
C ILE A 241 -59.02 -6.02 15.71
N ARG A 242 -58.81 -6.99 14.81
CA ARG A 242 -59.86 -7.89 14.35
C ARG A 242 -60.39 -8.78 15.48
N GLU A 243 -59.53 -9.30 16.36
CA GLU A 243 -59.96 -10.06 17.54
C GLU A 243 -60.76 -9.20 18.52
N ARG A 244 -60.33 -7.95 18.78
CA ARG A 244 -61.11 -7.04 19.65
C ARG A 244 -62.48 -6.69 19.07
N LEU A 245 -62.58 -6.46 17.76
CA LEU A 245 -63.85 -6.22 17.08
C LEU A 245 -64.77 -7.47 17.07
N ALA A 246 -64.20 -8.67 17.06
CA ALA A 246 -64.96 -9.93 17.19
C ALA A 246 -65.42 -10.20 18.64
N SER A 247 -64.63 -9.82 19.65
CA SER A 247 -64.99 -10.01 21.07
C SER A 247 -66.04 -9.03 21.60
N GLY A 248 -66.28 -7.91 20.90
CA GLY A 248 -67.29 -6.91 21.27
C GLY A 248 -68.73 -7.28 20.91
N LYS A 249 -68.99 -8.50 20.41
CA LYS A 249 -70.31 -8.93 19.93
C LYS A 249 -70.62 -10.37 20.38
N GLY A 250 -70.70 -10.59 21.69
CA GLY A 250 -71.17 -11.88 22.22
C GLY A 250 -71.22 -11.98 23.74
N GLY A 251 -72.43 -11.92 24.30
CA GLY A 251 -72.76 -12.67 25.52
C GLY A 251 -72.93 -11.87 26.81
N GLY A 252 -74.13 -11.33 27.01
CA GLY A 252 -74.71 -11.17 28.35
C GLY A 252 -75.50 -12.42 28.78
N LYS A 253 -75.91 -12.44 30.07
CA LYS A 253 -76.73 -13.43 30.85
C LYS A 253 -75.93 -14.57 31.52
N ASP A 254 -76.17 -14.99 32.76
CA ASP A 254 -77.17 -14.66 33.81
C ASP A 254 -76.72 -15.29 35.16
N LYS A 255 -77.26 -14.76 36.29
CA LYS A 255 -77.59 -15.40 37.61
C LYS A 255 -76.50 -16.08 38.48
N THR A 256 -76.21 -15.54 39.67
CA THR A 256 -76.83 -15.74 41.02
C THR A 256 -76.84 -17.19 41.51
N ASP A 257 -76.21 -17.43 42.65
CA ASP A 257 -76.75 -18.20 43.78
C ASP A 257 -76.02 -17.79 45.07
N ALA A 258 -76.79 -17.42 46.10
CA ALA A 258 -76.38 -17.37 47.50
C ALA A 258 -76.85 -18.68 48.17
N PRO A 259 -76.26 -19.10 49.30
CA PRO A 259 -76.94 -18.80 50.58
C PRO A 259 -76.03 -18.71 51.84
N GLY A 260 -76.56 -18.10 52.91
CA GLY A 260 -76.24 -18.42 54.32
C GLY A 260 -75.45 -17.37 55.10
N GLU A 261 -76.12 -16.48 55.84
CA GLU A 261 -76.52 -16.61 57.26
C GLU A 261 -77.61 -15.58 57.60
#